data_AF-A0A7I0KEV6-F1
#
_entry.id   AF-A0A7I0KEV6-F1
#
_cell.length_a   1.000
_cell.length_b   1.000
_cell.length_c   1.000
_cell.angle_alpha   90.00
_cell.angle_beta   90.00
_cell.angle_gamma   90.00
#
_symmetry.space_group_name_H-M   'P 1'
#
loop_
_entity.id
_entity.type
_entity.pdbx_description
1 polymer ?
#
loop_
_entity_poly.entity_id
_entity_poly.type
_entity_poly.pdbx_seq_one_letter_code
_entity_poly.pdbx_strand_id
1 'polypeptide(L)'
;MPTNGGRNWRGGRRDADGVLAASTDASLWQRLGLRSLRRAGFSIFAGLAIAWAAADGNRPLTKRGRRFAFGSPGLAILSPKGRGRRCCLMGYGDQLMGSGLARGAAARGKRVALGDGRRILWEPASFEIYRGNPNLAAPGSEGAADLEWVPFYKGHRQYNKRLAGRWKWNLSFRAVPGEVFFDAAERAAGARFGAGFVVIEPQSAQWKPVAPNKDWGVARYQAVADRLGEKGFRVVQFRSRQNAVALTGVEQLDTASFRDALAVLGHARLYIGGEGGLHHGAAAVGIPAVVLFGGFVPPSVTGYAGHANLTGGAQACGSLTACPHCRRAMAAISVDDVSGAAQKLLISPQVGEMPGRAERGAVPPTSHSFTPPSVGCADISPTRGEIIPAAGAL
;
A
#
# COMPACT_ATOMS: atom_id res chain seq x y z
N MET A 1 -67.28 30.14 24.56
CA MET A 1 -66.84 30.28 25.98
C MET A 1 -66.17 28.98 26.41
N PRO A 2 -65.19 29.00 27.34
CA PRO A 2 -63.94 29.79 27.31
C PRO A 2 -62.73 28.79 27.24
N THR A 3 -61.54 28.86 27.86
CA THR A 3 -60.90 29.77 28.85
C THR A 3 -59.36 29.69 28.78
N ASN A 4 -58.71 30.78 29.23
CA ASN A 4 -57.36 31.05 29.78
C ASN A 4 -56.39 29.87 30.13
N GLY A 5 -55.07 30.10 30.25
CA GLY A 5 -54.24 31.34 30.16
C GLY A 5 -52.73 31.00 30.21
N GLY A 6 -51.78 31.85 29.79
CA GLY A 6 -51.25 33.04 30.51
C GLY A 6 -50.15 32.63 31.53
N ARG A 7 -48.94 33.22 31.64
CA ARG A 7 -48.34 34.51 31.19
C ARG A 7 -46.84 34.25 30.89
N ASN A 8 -46.17 34.81 29.88
CA ASN A 8 -45.70 36.21 29.71
C ASN A 8 -44.73 36.71 30.80
N TRP A 9 -43.45 36.93 30.45
CA TRP A 9 -42.61 38.04 30.94
C TRP A 9 -41.58 38.45 29.87
N ARG A 10 -41.17 39.73 29.88
CA ARG A 10 -40.14 40.36 29.02
C ARG A 10 -38.85 40.50 29.86
N GLY A 11 -37.65 40.78 29.37
CA GLY A 11 -37.15 41.18 28.05
C GLY A 11 -36.16 42.36 28.24
N GLY A 12 -35.08 42.41 27.46
CA GLY A 12 -34.11 43.51 27.56
C GLY A 12 -32.91 43.33 26.63
N ARG A 13 -32.56 44.39 25.88
CA ARG A 13 -31.30 44.52 25.14
C ARG A 13 -30.51 45.69 25.72
N ARG A 14 -29.18 45.63 25.68
CA ARG A 14 -28.33 46.54 24.87
C ARG A 14 -26.84 46.21 25.00
N ASP A 15 -26.24 45.91 23.85
CA ASP A 15 -25.11 46.61 23.23
C ASP A 15 -24.07 47.31 24.15
N ALA A 16 -22.80 46.89 24.05
CA ALA A 16 -21.61 47.76 24.16
C ALA A 16 -20.37 47.04 23.59
N ASP A 17 -19.49 47.77 22.90
CA ASP A 17 -18.22 47.26 22.39
C ASP A 17 -17.13 47.14 23.48
N GLY A 18 -16.14 46.28 23.25
CA GLY A 18 -15.11 45.96 24.25
C GLY A 18 -13.81 45.42 23.66
N VAL A 19 -13.12 46.22 22.84
CA VAL A 19 -11.74 45.91 22.41
C VAL A 19 -10.79 46.17 23.57
N LEU A 20 -9.99 45.18 23.95
CA LEU A 20 -8.83 45.35 24.82
C LEU A 20 -7.59 44.74 24.19
N ALA A 21 -6.50 45.52 24.22
CA ALA A 21 -5.21 45.16 23.64
C ALA A 21 -4.36 44.32 24.60
N ALA A 22 -3.24 43.80 24.10
CA ALA A 22 -2.30 43.01 24.89
C ALA A 22 -1.55 43.86 25.93
N SER A 23 -1.19 43.23 27.06
CA SER A 23 -0.03 43.63 27.84
C SER A 23 0.84 42.39 28.11
N THR A 24 2.14 42.54 27.87
CA THR A 24 3.18 41.65 28.38
C THR A 24 3.73 42.25 29.66
N ASP A 25 3.84 41.48 30.73
CA ASP A 25 4.97 41.65 31.64
C ASP A 25 5.33 40.35 32.37
N ALA A 26 6.52 40.34 32.96
CA ALA A 26 7.10 39.23 33.69
C ALA A 26 7.25 39.56 35.19
N SER A 27 8.12 38.81 35.88
CA SER A 27 8.55 39.02 37.27
C SER A 27 7.51 38.79 38.40
N LEU A 28 7.41 37.54 38.88
CA LEU A 28 6.86 37.26 40.21
C LEU A 28 7.44 35.99 40.89
N TRP A 29 8.76 35.78 40.76
CA TRP A 29 9.49 34.71 41.49
C TRP A 29 10.85 35.18 42.03
N GLN A 30 10.85 35.89 43.14
CA GLN A 30 12.01 36.00 44.05
C GLN A 30 11.57 36.09 45.51
N ARG A 31 11.78 35.01 46.28
CA ARG A 31 11.93 35.03 47.74
C ARG A 31 12.41 33.67 48.24
N LEU A 32 13.74 33.50 48.29
CA LEU A 32 14.53 32.76 49.28
C LEU A 32 15.98 32.73 48.74
N GLY A 33 16.92 33.27 49.50
CA GLY A 33 18.32 33.34 49.08
C GLY A 33 19.25 33.29 50.29
N LEU A 34 20.45 32.75 50.09
CA LEU A 34 21.49 32.65 51.10
C LEU A 34 22.89 32.86 50.51
N ARG A 35 23.87 33.11 51.39
CA ARG A 35 25.23 33.57 51.08
C ARG A 35 26.22 32.85 51.98
N SER A 36 27.49 32.62 51.61
CA SER A 36 28.19 32.57 50.31
C SER A 36 29.61 32.03 50.60
N LEU A 37 30.57 32.07 49.66
CA LEU A 37 31.95 32.58 49.88
C LEU A 37 32.80 32.48 48.58
N ARG A 38 34.10 32.86 48.64
CA ARG A 38 35.02 33.04 47.49
C ARG A 38 36.46 32.56 47.79
N ARG A 39 37.16 32.22 46.69
CA ARG A 39 38.63 32.32 46.41
C ARG A 39 39.59 31.18 46.80
N ALA A 40 40.71 31.18 46.04
CA ALA A 40 41.84 30.23 45.98
C ALA A 40 41.50 28.81 45.44
N GLY A 41 42.32 28.18 44.57
CA GLY A 41 43.49 28.67 43.81
C GLY A 41 44.35 27.52 43.24
N PHE A 42 44.88 27.67 42.01
CA PHE A 42 45.73 26.69 41.26
C PHE A 42 45.04 25.33 40.88
N SER A 43 45.43 24.60 39.82
CA SER A 43 46.02 24.94 38.50
C SER A 43 46.01 23.69 37.55
N ILE A 44 46.33 23.86 36.25
CA ILE A 44 46.78 22.81 35.27
C ILE A 44 45.70 21.78 34.82
N PHE A 45 45.55 21.26 33.58
CA PHE A 45 46.02 21.56 32.20
C PHE A 45 44.76 21.72 31.31
N ALA A 46 44.61 22.70 30.41
CA ALA A 46 45.13 22.79 29.03
C ALA A 46 44.65 21.71 28.04
N GLY A 47 44.05 22.13 26.91
CA GLY A 47 43.56 21.23 25.85
C GLY A 47 42.58 21.90 24.86
N LEU A 48 42.88 23.10 24.35
CA LEU A 48 41.98 23.89 23.51
C LEU A 48 42.24 23.70 22.01
N ALA A 49 41.19 23.69 21.19
CA ALA A 49 41.28 23.81 19.74
C ALA A 49 41.21 25.29 19.30
N ILE A 50 42.01 25.67 18.29
CA ILE A 50 41.98 26.98 17.62
C ILE A 50 42.11 26.76 16.10
N ALA A 51 41.64 27.70 15.29
CA ALA A 51 41.52 27.58 13.83
C ALA A 51 42.03 28.82 13.07
N TRP A 52 42.07 28.68 11.74
CA TRP A 52 41.84 29.71 10.72
C TRP A 52 43.01 30.59 10.19
N ALA A 53 43.51 30.16 9.02
CA ALA A 53 43.59 30.93 7.76
C ALA A 53 44.68 32.01 7.49
N ALA A 54 44.78 32.35 6.20
CA ALA A 54 45.63 33.34 5.53
C ALA A 54 47.16 33.09 5.54
N ALA A 55 47.95 33.56 4.55
CA ALA A 55 47.71 33.87 3.13
C ALA A 55 49.08 33.96 2.42
N ASP A 56 49.09 33.87 1.08
CA ASP A 56 50.24 34.09 0.19
C ASP A 56 51.49 33.17 0.38
N GLY A 57 52.32 32.93 -0.63
CA GLY A 57 52.14 33.23 -2.05
C GLY A 57 53.43 33.05 -2.86
N ASN A 58 53.62 31.90 -3.53
CA ASN A 58 54.56 31.84 -4.65
C ASN A 58 54.32 30.69 -5.65
N ARG A 59 54.72 30.93 -6.90
CA ARG A 59 54.91 29.97 -8.01
C ARG A 59 56.33 30.24 -8.57
N PRO A 60 56.93 29.41 -9.45
CA PRO A 60 56.38 28.25 -10.15
C PRO A 60 57.24 26.98 -10.03
N LEU A 61 56.81 25.89 -10.67
CA LEU A 61 57.73 25.01 -11.40
C LEU A 61 57.01 24.37 -12.60
N THR A 62 57.77 23.94 -13.60
CA THR A 62 57.24 23.42 -14.88
C THR A 62 57.70 22.00 -15.15
N LYS A 63 56.84 21.18 -15.78
CA LYS A 63 57.10 20.50 -17.07
C LYS A 63 55.96 19.57 -17.49
N ARG A 64 55.95 19.22 -18.79
CA ARG A 64 55.03 18.25 -19.39
C ARG A 64 55.47 16.82 -19.04
N GLY A 65 54.52 15.92 -18.83
CA GLY A 65 54.76 14.47 -18.77
C GLY A 65 53.55 13.68 -19.25
N ARG A 66 53.60 13.14 -20.47
CA ARG A 66 52.65 12.11 -20.92
C ARG A 66 53.19 10.74 -20.50
N ARG A 67 52.39 9.91 -19.84
CA ARG A 67 52.50 8.45 -19.94
C ARG A 67 51.10 7.83 -20.04
N PHE A 68 50.98 6.82 -20.90
CA PHE A 68 49.83 5.93 -20.93
C PHE A 68 49.89 5.00 -19.72
N ALA A 69 48.72 4.57 -19.22
CA ALA A 69 48.56 3.43 -18.34
C ALA A 69 47.49 2.51 -18.96
N PHE A 70 47.72 1.19 -18.89
CA PHE A 70 46.85 0.20 -19.52
C PHE A 70 45.57 -0.05 -18.72
N GLY A 71 44.58 -0.65 -19.39
CA GLY A 71 43.22 -0.75 -18.89
C GLY A 71 43.04 -1.71 -17.70
N SER A 72 42.01 -1.40 -16.93
CA SER A 72 41.20 -2.39 -16.21
C SER A 72 39.74 -2.16 -16.64
N PRO A 73 38.97 -3.20 -17.00
CA PRO A 73 37.59 -3.04 -17.45
C PRO A 73 36.68 -2.72 -16.25
N GLY A 74 36.64 -1.45 -15.88
CA GLY A 74 35.70 -0.94 -14.89
C GLY A 74 34.27 -1.17 -15.36
N LEU A 75 33.60 -2.18 -14.78
CA LEU A 75 32.21 -2.50 -15.09
C LEU A 75 31.33 -1.32 -14.69
N ALA A 76 31.03 -0.45 -15.65
CA ALA A 76 30.27 0.76 -15.43
C ALA A 76 28.82 0.39 -15.04
N ILE A 77 28.55 0.38 -13.73
CA ILE A 77 27.20 0.22 -13.19
C ILE A 77 26.40 1.46 -13.63
N LEU A 78 25.71 1.33 -14.76
CA LEU A 78 24.80 2.33 -15.31
C LEU A 78 23.64 2.55 -14.33
N SER A 79 23.85 3.48 -13.40
CA SER A 79 22.87 3.84 -12.38
C SER A 79 21.54 4.18 -13.05
N PRO A 80 20.47 3.39 -12.83
CA PRO A 80 19.21 3.61 -13.52
C PRO A 80 18.55 4.88 -13.00
N LYS A 81 18.78 6.01 -13.70
CA LYS A 81 18.08 7.30 -13.52
C LYS A 81 16.60 7.21 -13.96
N GLY A 82 15.90 6.15 -13.57
CA GLY A 82 14.49 5.87 -13.84
C GLY A 82 13.51 6.62 -12.94
N ARG A 83 13.82 7.85 -12.51
CA ARG A 83 12.94 8.70 -11.69
C ARG A 83 11.80 9.30 -12.55
N GLY A 84 10.93 8.43 -13.07
CA GLY A 84 9.76 8.83 -13.89
C GLY A 84 8.65 7.79 -14.00
N ARG A 85 8.96 6.49 -14.10
CA ARG A 85 7.96 5.46 -14.47
C ARG A 85 6.91 5.13 -13.39
N ARG A 86 7.11 5.51 -12.12
CA ARG A 86 6.24 5.08 -10.99
C ARG A 86 4.88 5.81 -10.87
N CYS A 87 4.69 6.97 -11.49
CA CYS A 87 3.38 7.66 -11.45
C CYS A 87 2.35 7.05 -12.44
N CYS A 88 2.84 6.39 -13.48
CA CYS A 88 2.03 5.89 -14.58
C CYS A 88 1.33 4.56 -14.31
N LEU A 89 1.66 3.84 -13.23
CA LEU A 89 1.12 2.50 -12.94
C LEU A 89 -0.16 2.53 -12.09
N MET A 90 -0.84 1.38 -12.02
CA MET A 90 -1.90 0.99 -11.10
C MET A 90 -1.28 0.45 -9.79
N GLY A 91 -1.95 0.64 -8.65
CA GLY A 91 -1.47 0.14 -7.35
C GLY A 91 -1.96 -1.27 -7.05
N TYR A 92 -1.36 -1.98 -6.09
CA TYR A 92 -1.80 -3.33 -5.71
C TYR A 92 -3.29 -3.42 -5.34
N GLY A 93 -3.85 -2.41 -4.68
CA GLY A 93 -5.29 -2.33 -4.41
C GLY A 93 -6.16 -2.24 -5.68
N ASP A 94 -5.67 -1.58 -6.73
CA ASP A 94 -6.33 -1.62 -8.04
C ASP A 94 -6.27 -3.03 -8.63
N GLN A 95 -5.10 -3.70 -8.58
CA GLN A 95 -4.94 -5.07 -9.11
C GLN A 95 -5.84 -6.06 -8.35
N LEU A 96 -5.96 -5.96 -7.03
CA LEU A 96 -6.85 -6.81 -6.23
C LEU A 96 -8.33 -6.60 -6.58
N MET A 97 -8.77 -5.37 -6.87
CA MET A 97 -10.10 -5.15 -7.47
C MET A 97 -10.20 -5.75 -8.88
N GLY A 98 -9.12 -5.74 -9.66
CA GLY A 98 -9.02 -6.38 -10.98
C GLY A 98 -9.20 -7.90 -10.94
N SER A 99 -8.61 -8.62 -9.97
CA SER A 99 -8.91 -10.05 -9.80
C SER A 99 -10.30 -10.32 -9.23
N GLY A 100 -10.86 -9.38 -8.46
CA GLY A 100 -12.26 -9.40 -8.03
C GLY A 100 -13.25 -9.33 -9.21
N LEU A 101 -12.94 -8.54 -10.26
CA LEU A 101 -13.73 -8.49 -11.50
C LEU A 101 -13.67 -9.78 -12.34
N ALA A 102 -12.63 -10.60 -12.14
CA ALA A 102 -12.48 -11.88 -12.84
C ALA A 102 -13.17 -13.05 -12.14
N ARG A 103 -13.52 -12.91 -10.85
CA ARG A 103 -14.02 -13.99 -9.98
C ARG A 103 -15.09 -14.86 -10.68
N GLY A 104 -14.81 -16.17 -10.74
CA GLY A 104 -15.71 -17.17 -11.30
C GLY A 104 -15.68 -17.32 -12.83
N ALA A 105 -14.82 -16.62 -13.56
CA ALA A 105 -14.67 -16.82 -15.01
C ALA A 105 -14.30 -18.27 -15.39
N ALA A 106 -13.37 -18.90 -14.65
CA ALA A 106 -12.96 -20.28 -14.90
C ALA A 106 -14.12 -21.28 -14.73
N ALA A 107 -15.06 -20.99 -13.81
CA ALA A 107 -16.28 -21.79 -13.62
C ALA A 107 -17.28 -21.64 -14.79
N ARG A 108 -17.13 -20.62 -15.65
CA ARG A 108 -17.85 -20.46 -16.93
C ARG A 108 -17.08 -21.05 -18.13
N GLY A 109 -15.90 -21.66 -17.92
CA GLY A 109 -15.00 -22.06 -19.00
C GLY A 109 -14.38 -20.85 -19.72
N LYS A 110 -14.12 -19.76 -19.00
CA LYS A 110 -13.61 -18.48 -19.53
C LYS A 110 -12.44 -17.95 -18.70
N ARG A 111 -11.66 -17.04 -19.29
CA ARG A 111 -10.63 -16.24 -18.60
C ARG A 111 -10.84 -14.76 -18.89
N VAL A 112 -10.78 -13.92 -17.87
CA VAL A 112 -10.91 -12.47 -18.04
C VAL A 112 -9.61 -11.85 -18.53
N ALA A 113 -9.71 -11.13 -19.64
CA ALA A 113 -8.64 -10.36 -20.26
C ALA A 113 -8.73 -8.89 -19.80
N LEU A 114 -7.95 -8.55 -18.78
CA LEU A 114 -7.84 -7.18 -18.28
C LEU A 114 -6.99 -6.33 -19.25
N GLY A 115 -7.64 -5.55 -20.11
CA GLY A 115 -6.94 -4.89 -21.22
C GLY A 115 -7.82 -4.06 -22.15
N ASP A 116 -7.26 -3.65 -23.29
CA ASP A 116 -7.84 -2.66 -24.22
C ASP A 116 -8.77 -3.26 -25.30
N GLY A 117 -9.18 -4.53 -25.14
CA GLY A 117 -9.95 -5.28 -26.15
C GLY A 117 -9.10 -5.88 -27.27
N ARG A 118 -7.78 -5.65 -27.26
CA ARG A 118 -6.81 -6.23 -28.24
C ARG A 118 -5.56 -6.79 -27.57
N ARG A 119 -5.17 -6.25 -26.41
CA ARG A 119 -3.98 -6.64 -25.62
C ARG A 119 -4.30 -6.66 -24.14
N ILE A 120 -3.77 -7.64 -23.44
CA ILE A 120 -3.86 -7.78 -21.99
C ILE A 120 -2.79 -6.87 -21.35
N LEU A 121 -3.21 -5.93 -20.52
CA LEU A 121 -2.37 -4.81 -20.06
C LEU A 121 -1.89 -5.02 -18.62
N TRP A 122 -1.19 -6.13 -18.39
CA TRP A 122 -0.56 -6.41 -17.09
C TRP A 122 0.66 -5.51 -16.85
N GLU A 123 0.73 -4.94 -15.66
CA GLU A 123 1.85 -4.17 -15.12
C GLU A 123 2.63 -5.01 -14.09
N PRO A 124 3.81 -4.58 -13.58
CA PRO A 124 4.58 -5.40 -12.60
C PRO A 124 3.78 -5.87 -11.38
N ALA A 125 2.86 -5.04 -10.87
CA ALA A 125 1.96 -5.40 -9.78
C ALA A 125 0.87 -6.41 -10.20
N SER A 126 0.50 -6.46 -11.48
CA SER A 126 -0.41 -7.46 -12.06
C SER A 126 0.24 -8.85 -12.04
N PHE A 127 1.48 -8.97 -12.52
CA PHE A 127 2.22 -10.25 -12.52
C PHE A 127 2.36 -10.84 -11.11
N GLU A 128 2.57 -10.00 -10.11
CA GLU A 128 2.61 -10.42 -8.70
C GLU A 128 1.24 -10.89 -8.19
N ILE A 129 0.19 -10.07 -8.30
CA ILE A 129 -1.15 -10.40 -7.76
C ILE A 129 -1.83 -11.55 -8.51
N TYR A 130 -1.72 -11.58 -9.84
CA TYR A 130 -2.46 -12.53 -10.69
C TYR A 130 -1.76 -13.88 -10.89
N ARG A 131 -0.53 -14.06 -10.41
CA ARG A 131 0.17 -15.36 -10.44
C ARG A 131 -0.72 -16.47 -9.84
N GLY A 132 -0.94 -17.53 -10.62
CA GLY A 132 -1.72 -18.70 -10.24
C GLY A 132 -3.24 -18.54 -10.31
N ASN A 133 -3.78 -17.38 -10.71
CA ASN A 133 -5.22 -17.14 -10.74
C ASN A 133 -5.85 -17.71 -12.05
N PRO A 134 -6.68 -18.77 -11.98
CA PRO A 134 -7.26 -19.41 -13.16
C PRO A 134 -8.36 -18.58 -13.83
N ASN A 135 -8.90 -17.57 -13.14
CA ASN A 135 -9.94 -16.70 -13.69
C ASN A 135 -9.39 -15.63 -14.65
N LEU A 136 -8.07 -15.49 -14.77
CA LEU A 136 -7.41 -14.40 -15.51
C LEU A 136 -6.57 -14.91 -16.68
N ALA A 137 -6.64 -14.19 -17.79
CA ALA A 137 -5.73 -14.39 -18.93
C ALA A 137 -4.45 -13.55 -18.74
N ALA A 138 -3.30 -14.18 -18.99
CA ALA A 138 -2.00 -13.51 -19.01
C ALA A 138 -1.65 -13.01 -20.42
N PRO A 139 -0.85 -11.93 -20.57
CA PRO A 139 -0.34 -11.50 -21.87
C PRO A 139 0.33 -12.65 -22.63
N GLY A 140 0.09 -12.70 -23.95
CA GLY A 140 0.34 -13.87 -24.80
C GLY A 140 -0.91 -14.74 -25.03
N SER A 141 -2.00 -14.53 -24.26
CA SER A 141 -3.28 -15.26 -24.45
C SER A 141 -4.24 -14.61 -25.45
N GLU A 142 -3.92 -13.43 -26.01
CA GLU A 142 -4.82 -12.53 -26.75
C GLU A 142 -5.67 -13.20 -27.86
N GLY A 143 -5.14 -14.23 -28.52
CA GLY A 143 -5.83 -14.95 -29.60
C GLY A 143 -6.77 -16.09 -29.15
N ALA A 144 -6.94 -16.31 -27.85
CA ALA A 144 -7.73 -17.43 -27.33
C ALA A 144 -9.24 -17.17 -27.36
N ALA A 145 -10.03 -18.19 -27.70
CA ALA A 145 -11.50 -18.11 -27.83
C ALA A 145 -12.26 -18.11 -26.48
N ASP A 146 -11.55 -18.31 -25.37
CA ASP A 146 -12.12 -18.33 -24.01
C ASP A 146 -12.03 -16.98 -23.28
N LEU A 147 -11.63 -15.91 -23.97
CA LEU A 147 -11.46 -14.59 -23.35
C LEU A 147 -12.78 -13.82 -23.17
N GLU A 148 -12.97 -13.29 -21.96
CA GLU A 148 -13.94 -12.22 -21.66
C GLU A 148 -13.15 -10.91 -21.45
N TRP A 149 -13.31 -9.93 -22.35
CA TRP A 149 -12.57 -8.66 -22.27
C TRP A 149 -13.18 -7.68 -21.26
N VAL A 150 -12.36 -7.24 -20.30
CA VAL A 150 -12.77 -6.29 -19.25
C VAL A 150 -11.82 -5.09 -19.27
N PRO A 151 -12.31 -3.87 -19.60
CA PRO A 151 -11.47 -2.67 -19.65
C PRO A 151 -11.19 -2.17 -18.22
N PHE A 152 -10.19 -2.77 -17.58
CA PHE A 152 -9.71 -2.39 -16.26
C PHE A 152 -8.17 -2.32 -16.25
N TYR A 153 -7.64 -1.13 -16.49
CA TYR A 153 -6.21 -0.83 -16.58
C TYR A 153 -5.98 0.68 -16.33
N LYS A 154 -4.76 1.19 -16.52
CA LYS A 154 -4.47 2.62 -16.31
C LYS A 154 -5.39 3.51 -17.16
N GLY A 155 -5.96 4.53 -16.52
CA GLY A 155 -6.95 5.43 -17.13
C GLY A 155 -8.38 4.87 -17.18
N HIS A 156 -8.53 3.54 -17.17
CA HIS A 156 -9.80 2.84 -17.34
C HIS A 156 -10.20 2.15 -16.04
N ARG A 157 -10.30 2.96 -14.97
CA ARG A 157 -10.71 2.52 -13.64
C ARG A 157 -12.23 2.60 -13.56
N GLN A 158 -12.94 1.48 -13.75
CA GLN A 158 -14.41 1.44 -13.81
C GLN A 158 -15.12 2.07 -12.60
N TYR A 159 -14.44 2.17 -11.45
CA TYR A 159 -14.92 2.79 -10.22
C TYR A 159 -14.80 4.34 -10.16
N ASN A 160 -14.16 5.01 -11.13
CA ASN A 160 -14.04 6.47 -11.15
C ASN A 160 -13.85 7.08 -12.56
N LYS A 161 -14.07 8.40 -12.67
CA LYS A 161 -13.64 9.24 -13.80
C LYS A 161 -12.93 10.48 -13.28
N ARG A 162 -11.83 10.89 -13.92
CA ARG A 162 -11.15 12.16 -13.57
C ARG A 162 -11.96 13.35 -14.10
N LEU A 163 -12.30 14.28 -13.22
CA LEU A 163 -12.75 15.63 -13.55
C LEU A 163 -11.66 16.63 -13.11
N ALA A 164 -11.81 17.91 -13.45
CA ALA A 164 -10.86 18.94 -13.04
C ALA A 164 -10.70 18.95 -11.51
N GLY A 165 -9.48 18.72 -11.02
CA GLY A 165 -9.14 18.71 -9.59
C GLY A 165 -9.70 17.55 -8.73
N ARG A 166 -10.56 16.65 -9.25
CA ARG A 166 -11.19 15.59 -8.44
C ARG A 166 -11.52 14.30 -9.22
N TRP A 167 -11.64 13.19 -8.50
CA TRP A 167 -12.38 12.02 -8.98
C TRP A 167 -13.88 12.24 -8.84
N LYS A 168 -14.65 11.87 -9.88
CA LYS A 168 -16.06 11.50 -9.77
C LYS A 168 -16.13 9.99 -9.58
N TRP A 169 -16.64 9.54 -8.44
CA TRP A 169 -16.81 8.14 -8.12
C TRP A 169 -18.00 7.54 -8.89
N ASN A 170 -17.87 6.31 -9.36
CA ASN A 170 -18.97 5.57 -9.97
C ASN A 170 -19.80 4.89 -8.87
N LEU A 171 -20.91 5.54 -8.46
CA LEU A 171 -21.75 5.05 -7.35
C LEU A 171 -22.56 3.79 -7.70
N SER A 172 -22.52 3.31 -8.95
CA SER A 172 -23.06 2.00 -9.35
C SER A 172 -22.02 0.87 -9.28
N PHE A 173 -20.73 1.19 -9.19
CA PHE A 173 -19.66 0.21 -9.01
C PHE A 173 -19.63 -0.31 -7.57
N ARG A 174 -19.44 -1.63 -7.39
CA ARG A 174 -19.18 -2.28 -6.10
C ARG A 174 -17.88 -3.06 -6.23
N ALA A 175 -16.93 -2.86 -5.31
CA ALA A 175 -15.74 -3.70 -5.26
C ALA A 175 -16.13 -5.13 -4.83
N VAL A 176 -15.84 -6.10 -5.69
CA VAL A 176 -15.81 -7.52 -5.30
C VAL A 176 -14.48 -7.79 -4.59
N PRO A 177 -14.45 -8.60 -3.50
CA PRO A 177 -13.18 -9.01 -2.89
C PRO A 177 -12.30 -9.72 -3.93
N GLY A 178 -11.01 -9.35 -3.95
CA GLY A 178 -10.05 -9.92 -4.88
C GLY A 178 -9.78 -11.40 -4.65
N GLU A 179 -9.06 -12.02 -5.58
CA GLU A 179 -8.57 -13.39 -5.44
C GLU A 179 -7.07 -13.45 -5.69
N VAL A 180 -6.35 -14.11 -4.76
CA VAL A 180 -4.90 -14.34 -4.81
C VAL A 180 -4.65 -15.82 -4.57
N PHE A 181 -3.97 -16.46 -5.52
CA PHE A 181 -3.79 -17.91 -5.54
C PHE A 181 -2.36 -18.26 -5.16
N PHE A 182 -2.11 -18.39 -3.86
CA PHE A 182 -0.81 -18.76 -3.33
C PHE A 182 -0.38 -20.18 -3.74
N ASP A 183 0.90 -20.40 -3.97
CA ASP A 183 1.50 -21.74 -4.06
C ASP A 183 1.79 -22.33 -2.65
N ALA A 184 2.39 -23.53 -2.61
CA ALA A 184 2.68 -24.22 -1.35
C ALA A 184 3.83 -23.56 -0.55
N ALA A 185 4.86 -23.04 -1.23
CA ALA A 185 5.97 -22.34 -0.59
C ALA A 185 5.52 -20.98 -0.06
N GLU A 186 4.63 -20.28 -0.78
CA GLU A 186 3.99 -19.04 -0.32
C GLU A 186 3.14 -19.26 0.94
N ARG A 187 2.36 -20.35 1.01
CA ARG A 187 1.61 -20.70 2.22
C ARG A 187 2.54 -20.98 3.41
N ALA A 188 3.60 -21.77 3.21
CA ALA A 188 4.58 -22.05 4.24
C ALA A 188 5.31 -20.77 4.72
N ALA A 189 5.66 -19.88 3.78
CA ALA A 189 6.28 -18.59 4.10
C ALA A 189 5.33 -17.64 4.83
N GLY A 190 4.03 -17.63 4.51
CA GLY A 190 3.02 -16.80 5.19
C GLY A 190 2.89 -17.13 6.68
N ALA A 191 2.94 -18.42 7.02
CA ALA A 191 2.79 -18.90 8.40
C ALA A 191 4.00 -18.61 9.33
N ARG A 192 5.11 -18.07 8.80
CA ARG A 192 6.39 -17.92 9.53
C ARG A 192 6.34 -17.07 10.80
N PHE A 193 5.31 -16.24 10.96
CA PHE A 193 5.11 -15.37 12.11
C PHE A 193 4.00 -15.86 13.06
N GLY A 194 3.51 -17.09 12.87
CA GLY A 194 2.33 -17.61 13.56
C GLY A 194 1.03 -17.01 13.04
N ALA A 195 0.00 -16.96 13.88
CA ALA A 195 -1.32 -16.44 13.52
C ALA A 195 -1.94 -15.60 14.66
N GLY A 196 -3.11 -15.01 14.41
CA GLY A 196 -3.94 -14.35 15.43
C GLY A 196 -3.57 -12.91 15.78
N PHE A 197 -2.51 -12.36 15.17
CA PHE A 197 -2.05 -10.99 15.36
C PHE A 197 -2.94 -9.95 14.65
N VAL A 198 -2.82 -8.68 15.03
CA VAL A 198 -3.52 -7.53 14.43
C VAL A 198 -2.54 -6.68 13.64
N VAL A 199 -2.76 -6.51 12.34
CA VAL A 199 -1.89 -5.69 11.47
C VAL A 199 -2.37 -4.24 11.46
N ILE A 200 -1.49 -3.27 11.75
CA ILE A 200 -1.81 -1.83 11.70
C ILE A 200 -0.95 -1.07 10.66
N GLU A 201 -1.59 -0.39 9.71
CA GLU A 201 -0.93 0.45 8.67
C GLU A 201 -1.22 1.94 8.90
N PRO A 202 -0.30 2.72 9.51
CA PRO A 202 -0.53 4.14 9.77
C PRO A 202 -0.35 5.04 8.54
N GLN A 203 0.11 4.52 7.39
CA GLN A 203 0.72 5.33 6.34
C GLN A 203 -0.07 5.34 5.01
N SER A 204 -0.65 6.49 4.66
CA SER A 204 -1.54 6.67 3.50
C SER A 204 -0.87 6.77 2.11
N ALA A 205 0.26 6.08 1.89
CA ALA A 205 1.08 6.12 0.68
C ALA A 205 1.53 7.54 0.28
N GLN A 206 2.31 8.19 1.15
CA GLN A 206 2.59 9.64 1.17
C GLN A 206 3.21 10.25 -0.11
N TRP A 207 3.73 9.44 -1.03
CA TRP A 207 4.23 9.88 -2.34
C TRP A 207 3.12 10.24 -3.36
N LYS A 208 1.84 10.12 -2.98
CA LYS A 208 0.68 10.47 -3.83
C LYS A 208 0.11 11.85 -3.42
N PRO A 209 -0.24 12.74 -4.36
CA PRO A 209 -0.87 14.03 -4.04
C PRO A 209 -2.16 13.96 -3.21
N VAL A 210 -2.85 12.81 -3.22
CA VAL A 210 -4.07 12.54 -2.44
C VAL A 210 -3.80 12.01 -1.03
N ALA A 211 -2.56 11.64 -0.67
CA ALA A 211 -2.24 11.03 0.62
C ALA A 211 -2.62 11.90 1.84
N PRO A 212 -2.49 13.26 1.81
CA PRO A 212 -2.96 14.12 2.89
C PRO A 212 -4.47 14.04 3.14
N ASN A 213 -5.27 13.62 2.16
CA ASN A 213 -6.73 13.43 2.31
C ASN A 213 -7.11 12.13 3.01
N LYS A 214 -6.14 11.25 3.25
CA LYS A 214 -6.29 9.90 3.80
C LYS A 214 -5.36 9.64 4.98
N ASP A 215 -4.65 10.66 5.44
CA ASP A 215 -3.83 10.61 6.64
C ASP A 215 -4.69 10.93 7.88
N TRP A 216 -4.58 10.07 8.90
CA TRP A 216 -5.29 10.16 10.18
C TRP A 216 -4.42 10.76 11.30
N GLY A 217 -3.10 10.85 11.09
CA GLY A 217 -2.10 11.20 12.10
C GLY A 217 -1.57 9.97 12.84
N VAL A 218 -0.24 9.80 12.85
CA VAL A 218 0.46 8.65 13.44
C VAL A 218 0.11 8.43 14.92
N ALA A 219 0.00 9.50 15.71
CA ALA A 219 -0.34 9.43 17.13
C ALA A 219 -1.71 8.78 17.42
N ARG A 220 -2.67 8.86 16.49
CA ARG A 220 -3.96 8.15 16.64
C ARG A 220 -3.81 6.65 16.40
N TYR A 221 -3.00 6.25 15.42
CA TYR A 221 -2.68 4.83 15.21
C TYR A 221 -1.86 4.24 16.35
N GLN A 222 -0.94 5.02 16.95
CA GLN A 222 -0.24 4.64 18.19
C GLN A 222 -1.25 4.33 19.30
N ALA A 223 -2.14 5.27 19.63
CA ALA A 223 -3.14 5.08 20.68
C ALA A 223 -4.09 3.89 20.43
N VAL A 224 -4.36 3.53 19.17
CA VAL A 224 -5.09 2.29 18.84
C VAL A 224 -4.25 1.05 19.13
N ALA A 225 -2.96 1.06 18.77
CA ALA A 225 -2.05 -0.06 19.02
C ALA A 225 -1.85 -0.28 20.53
N ASP A 226 -1.60 0.79 21.30
CA ASP A 226 -1.40 0.76 22.75
C ASP A 226 -2.61 0.08 23.44
N ARG A 227 -3.81 0.59 23.18
CA ARG A 227 -5.08 0.07 23.72
C ARG A 227 -5.41 -1.37 23.34
N LEU A 228 -4.85 -1.88 22.24
CA LEU A 228 -5.00 -3.28 21.84
C LEU A 228 -3.93 -4.16 22.51
N GLY A 229 -2.70 -3.66 22.69
CA GLY A 229 -1.65 -4.29 23.48
C GLY A 229 -2.03 -4.43 24.96
N GLU A 230 -2.61 -3.39 25.56
CA GLU A 230 -3.20 -3.41 26.91
C GLU A 230 -4.26 -4.50 27.10
N LYS A 231 -4.94 -4.90 26.00
CA LYS A 231 -5.95 -5.97 25.97
C LYS A 231 -5.37 -7.34 25.59
N GLY A 232 -4.04 -7.46 25.54
CA GLY A 232 -3.34 -8.71 25.21
C GLY A 232 -3.31 -9.07 23.72
N PHE A 233 -3.73 -8.18 22.82
CA PHE A 233 -3.61 -8.43 21.38
C PHE A 233 -2.19 -8.14 20.90
N ARG A 234 -1.56 -9.11 20.22
CA ARG A 234 -0.30 -8.90 19.50
C ARG A 234 -0.53 -7.99 18.29
N VAL A 235 -0.24 -6.70 18.44
CA VAL A 235 -0.28 -5.72 17.36
C VAL A 235 1.05 -5.69 16.62
N VAL A 236 1.00 -5.68 15.30
CA VAL A 236 2.18 -5.72 14.41
C VAL A 236 2.03 -4.74 13.25
N GLN A 237 3.14 -4.34 12.64
CA GLN A 237 3.18 -3.66 11.35
C GLN A 237 3.98 -4.47 10.34
N PHE A 238 3.63 -4.37 9.06
CA PHE A 238 4.50 -4.85 8.00
C PHE A 238 5.61 -3.83 7.73
N ARG A 239 6.86 -4.24 7.92
CA ARG A 239 8.02 -3.44 7.51
C ARG A 239 8.15 -3.51 6.00
N SER A 240 8.33 -2.35 5.39
CA SER A 240 8.56 -2.20 3.95
C SER A 240 9.42 -0.97 3.69
N ARG A 241 10.26 -1.00 2.66
CA ARG A 241 11.01 0.20 2.20
C ARG A 241 10.09 1.37 1.78
N GLN A 242 8.78 1.14 1.68
CA GLN A 242 7.76 2.16 1.42
C GLN A 242 6.98 2.59 2.66
N ASN A 243 7.05 1.86 3.78
CA ASN A 243 6.43 2.20 5.07
C ASN A 243 7.52 2.67 6.03
N ALA A 244 7.71 3.98 6.15
CA ALA A 244 8.74 4.59 6.98
C ALA A 244 8.27 4.89 8.41
N VAL A 245 6.98 4.69 8.70
CA VAL A 245 6.36 5.03 9.99
C VAL A 245 6.25 3.77 10.85
N ALA A 246 7.26 3.55 11.68
CA ALA A 246 7.17 2.63 12.81
C ALA A 246 6.43 3.32 13.99
N LEU A 247 5.52 2.58 14.61
CA LEU A 247 4.89 2.90 15.88
C LEU A 247 5.79 2.39 17.03
N THR A 248 5.88 3.16 18.11
CA THR A 248 6.66 2.81 19.29
C THR A 248 6.13 1.53 19.92
N GLY A 249 7.02 0.59 20.24
CA GLY A 249 6.66 -0.69 20.87
C GLY A 249 5.96 -1.73 19.98
N VAL A 250 5.56 -1.38 18.75
CA VAL A 250 4.82 -2.28 17.86
C VAL A 250 5.80 -3.13 17.03
N GLU A 251 5.59 -4.45 17.05
CA GLU A 251 6.43 -5.42 16.34
C GLU A 251 6.44 -5.16 14.82
N GLN A 252 7.62 -5.26 14.19
CA GLN A 252 7.81 -4.99 12.76
C GLN A 252 8.10 -6.30 12.02
N LEU A 253 7.10 -6.84 11.33
CA LEU A 253 7.23 -8.06 10.54
C LEU A 253 7.84 -7.75 9.18
N ASP A 254 9.01 -8.34 8.88
CA ASP A 254 9.66 -8.19 7.57
C ASP A 254 8.91 -8.95 6.48
N THR A 255 8.60 -8.25 5.38
CA THR A 255 7.94 -8.80 4.20
C THR A 255 8.75 -8.53 2.93
N ALA A 256 8.94 -9.56 2.12
CA ALA A 256 9.82 -9.54 0.94
C ALA A 256 9.17 -8.84 -0.27
N SER A 257 7.85 -8.96 -0.40
CA SER A 257 7.03 -8.36 -1.45
C SER A 257 5.64 -8.02 -0.93
N PHE A 258 4.78 -7.40 -1.75
CA PHE A 258 3.41 -7.12 -1.32
C PHE A 258 2.57 -8.40 -1.24
N ARG A 259 2.78 -9.36 -2.14
CA ARG A 259 2.14 -10.68 -2.12
C ARG A 259 2.63 -11.56 -0.97
N ASP A 260 3.91 -11.49 -0.61
CA ASP A 260 4.39 -12.09 0.64
C ASP A 260 3.70 -11.46 1.87
N ALA A 261 3.53 -10.14 1.89
CA ALA A 261 2.74 -9.47 2.92
C ALA A 261 1.26 -9.94 2.92
N LEU A 262 0.65 -10.24 1.77
CA LEU A 262 -0.68 -10.86 1.72
C LEU A 262 -0.70 -12.30 2.26
N ALA A 263 0.33 -13.11 1.98
CA ALA A 263 0.43 -14.47 2.52
C ALA A 263 0.50 -14.44 4.06
N VAL A 264 1.29 -13.53 4.62
CA VAL A 264 1.32 -13.28 6.07
C VAL A 264 -0.02 -12.72 6.58
N LEU A 265 -0.66 -11.80 5.84
CA LEU A 265 -1.94 -11.20 6.22
C LEU A 265 -3.07 -12.22 6.36
N GLY A 266 -3.04 -13.32 5.60
CA GLY A 266 -3.99 -14.43 5.73
C GLY A 266 -3.96 -15.15 7.09
N HIS A 267 -2.93 -14.93 7.91
CA HIS A 267 -2.84 -15.46 9.28
C HIS A 267 -3.20 -14.42 10.36
N ALA A 268 -3.50 -13.17 9.99
CA ALA A 268 -3.91 -12.13 10.92
C ALA A 268 -5.38 -12.30 11.35
N ARG A 269 -5.72 -11.85 12.57
CA ARG A 269 -7.11 -11.82 13.07
C ARG A 269 -7.88 -10.59 12.60
N LEU A 270 -7.18 -9.50 12.31
CA LEU A 270 -7.74 -8.20 11.92
C LEU A 270 -6.67 -7.35 11.21
N TYR A 271 -7.09 -6.55 10.21
CA TYR A 271 -6.31 -5.42 9.67
C TYR A 271 -6.90 -4.07 10.12
N ILE A 272 -6.06 -3.07 10.41
CA ILE A 272 -6.45 -1.69 10.74
C ILE A 272 -5.63 -0.72 9.90
N GLY A 273 -6.27 0.16 9.14
CA GLY A 273 -5.55 1.17 8.35
C GLY A 273 -6.44 1.99 7.45
N GLY A 274 -5.84 2.82 6.59
CA GLY A 274 -6.59 3.58 5.58
C GLY A 274 -7.15 2.68 4.47
N GLU A 275 -8.12 3.20 3.70
CA GLU A 275 -8.44 2.63 2.39
C GLU A 275 -7.15 2.56 1.55
N GLY A 276 -6.86 1.43 0.92
CA GLY A 276 -5.52 1.20 0.36
C GLY A 276 -5.23 -0.25 -0.01
N GLY A 277 -3.95 -0.54 -0.25
CA GLY A 277 -3.50 -1.85 -0.72
C GLY A 277 -3.86 -2.97 0.25
N LEU A 278 -3.50 -2.83 1.53
CA LEU A 278 -3.75 -3.86 2.54
C LEU A 278 -5.23 -3.97 2.94
N HIS A 279 -6.05 -2.93 2.76
CA HIS A 279 -7.52 -3.03 2.84
C HIS A 279 -8.09 -3.99 1.79
N HIS A 280 -7.72 -3.82 0.51
CA HIS A 280 -8.11 -4.78 -0.52
C HIS A 280 -7.46 -6.15 -0.30
N GLY A 281 -6.27 -6.18 0.30
CA GLY A 281 -5.56 -7.39 0.70
C GLY A 281 -6.35 -8.21 1.71
N ALA A 282 -6.79 -7.57 2.81
CA ALA A 282 -7.59 -8.17 3.88
C ALA A 282 -8.84 -8.87 3.34
N ALA A 283 -9.61 -8.17 2.48
CA ALA A 283 -10.78 -8.73 1.83
C ALA A 283 -10.46 -9.90 0.88
N ALA A 284 -9.32 -9.85 0.19
CA ALA A 284 -8.90 -10.90 -0.74
C ALA A 284 -8.35 -12.16 -0.04
N VAL A 285 -7.86 -12.04 1.20
CA VAL A 285 -7.41 -13.17 2.03
C VAL A 285 -8.44 -13.59 3.10
N GLY A 286 -9.62 -12.94 3.14
CA GLY A 286 -10.77 -13.34 3.94
C GLY A 286 -10.80 -12.84 5.40
N ILE A 287 -9.89 -11.95 5.81
CA ILE A 287 -9.86 -11.43 7.19
C ILE A 287 -10.72 -10.17 7.34
N PRO A 288 -11.29 -9.89 8.53
CA PRO A 288 -11.99 -8.63 8.80
C PRO A 288 -11.00 -7.44 8.89
N ALA A 289 -11.54 -6.23 8.77
CA ALA A 289 -10.74 -5.01 8.93
C ALA A 289 -11.51 -3.81 9.50
N VAL A 290 -10.78 -2.88 10.13
CA VAL A 290 -11.23 -1.51 10.40
C VAL A 290 -10.54 -0.56 9.43
N VAL A 291 -11.32 0.17 8.64
CA VAL A 291 -10.83 0.86 7.44
C VAL A 291 -11.20 2.33 7.47
N LEU A 292 -10.19 3.20 7.46
CA LEU A 292 -10.38 4.64 7.52
C LEU A 292 -10.48 5.21 6.09
N PHE A 293 -11.72 5.50 5.67
CA PHE A 293 -12.05 6.12 4.39
C PHE A 293 -12.03 7.65 4.45
N GLY A 294 -12.48 8.20 5.60
CA GLY A 294 -12.72 9.63 5.76
C GLY A 294 -13.64 10.18 4.66
N GLY A 295 -13.28 11.36 4.14
CA GLY A 295 -14.04 12.10 3.14
C GLY A 295 -13.52 12.00 1.70
N PHE A 296 -12.60 11.09 1.38
CA PHE A 296 -11.98 11.03 0.04
C PHE A 296 -12.77 10.15 -0.95
N VAL A 297 -12.97 8.88 -0.62
CA VAL A 297 -13.61 7.83 -1.45
C VAL A 297 -14.75 7.20 -0.63
N PRO A 298 -15.88 6.78 -1.23
CA PRO A 298 -17.00 6.26 -0.45
C PRO A 298 -16.88 4.74 -0.25
N PRO A 299 -17.19 4.21 0.96
CA PRO A 299 -17.26 2.77 1.20
C PRO A 299 -18.16 2.00 0.25
N SER A 300 -19.22 2.63 -0.30
CA SER A 300 -20.11 2.03 -1.28
C SER A 300 -19.46 1.74 -2.64
N VAL A 301 -18.20 2.14 -2.87
CA VAL A 301 -17.48 1.91 -4.13
C VAL A 301 -16.24 1.02 -3.93
N THR A 302 -15.40 1.29 -2.93
CA THR A 302 -14.16 0.50 -2.66
C THR A 302 -14.14 -0.22 -1.31
N GLY A 303 -15.19 -0.13 -0.49
CA GLY A 303 -15.34 -0.86 0.78
C GLY A 303 -15.97 -2.24 0.63
N TYR A 304 -15.93 -3.01 1.72
CA TYR A 304 -16.42 -4.39 1.79
C TYR A 304 -17.32 -4.60 3.01
N ALA A 305 -18.32 -5.49 2.89
CA ALA A 305 -19.33 -5.69 3.94
C ALA A 305 -18.78 -6.31 5.24
N GLY A 306 -17.74 -7.16 5.15
CA GLY A 306 -17.05 -7.72 6.32
C GLY A 306 -16.07 -6.76 7.01
N HIS A 307 -15.99 -5.51 6.58
CA HIS A 307 -15.09 -4.50 7.14
C HIS A 307 -15.89 -3.38 7.84
N ALA A 308 -15.36 -2.85 8.94
CA ALA A 308 -15.85 -1.62 9.55
C ALA A 308 -15.30 -0.41 8.77
N ASN A 309 -16.10 0.15 7.85
CA ASN A 309 -15.68 1.22 6.95
C ASN A 309 -16.01 2.61 7.55
N LEU A 310 -15.02 3.30 8.11
CA LEU A 310 -15.19 4.55 8.88
C LEU A 310 -14.95 5.81 8.02
N THR A 311 -15.94 6.72 7.98
CA THR A 311 -15.91 7.95 7.15
C THR A 311 -15.80 9.25 7.96
N GLY A 312 -15.96 9.20 9.28
CA GLY A 312 -16.14 10.41 10.11
C GLY A 312 -17.42 11.19 9.75
N GLY A 313 -18.46 10.48 9.31
CA GLY A 313 -19.74 11.05 8.86
C GLY A 313 -19.72 11.74 7.50
N ALA A 314 -18.57 11.82 6.82
CA ALA A 314 -18.41 12.60 5.60
C ALA A 314 -18.89 11.88 4.32
N GLN A 315 -19.38 12.68 3.36
CA GLN A 315 -19.59 12.24 1.98
C GLN A 315 -18.29 12.37 1.16
N ALA A 316 -18.05 11.47 0.20
CA ALA A 316 -16.77 11.41 -0.50
C ALA A 316 -16.58 12.51 -1.56
N CYS A 317 -15.59 13.40 -1.39
CA CYS A 317 -15.35 14.51 -2.33
C CYS A 317 -14.41 14.15 -3.50
N GLY A 318 -13.49 13.19 -3.34
CA GLY A 318 -12.57 12.75 -4.38
C GLY A 318 -11.45 13.74 -4.76
N SER A 319 -11.19 14.78 -3.96
CA SER A 319 -10.17 15.82 -4.25
C SER A 319 -8.79 15.23 -4.56
N LEU A 320 -8.18 15.66 -5.67
CA LEU A 320 -6.83 15.26 -6.09
C LEU A 320 -5.71 15.96 -5.33
N THR A 321 -6.02 17.10 -4.69
CA THR A 321 -5.13 17.89 -3.84
C THR A 321 -5.57 17.86 -2.39
N ALA A 322 -4.69 18.28 -1.47
CA ALA A 322 -4.98 18.39 -0.04
C ALA A 322 -6.26 19.20 0.23
N CYS A 323 -7.18 18.64 1.00
CA CYS A 323 -8.56 19.09 1.09
C CYS A 323 -9.00 19.24 2.56
N PRO A 324 -9.37 20.46 3.02
CA PRO A 324 -9.80 20.69 4.40
C PRO A 324 -11.02 19.84 4.82
N HIS A 325 -11.92 19.55 3.88
CA HIS A 325 -13.03 18.60 4.08
C HIS A 325 -12.52 17.21 4.48
N CYS A 326 -11.56 16.65 3.75
CA CYS A 326 -11.01 15.33 4.04
C CYS A 326 -10.22 15.32 5.36
N ARG A 327 -9.50 16.41 5.68
CA ARG A 327 -8.82 16.54 6.99
C ARG A 327 -9.81 16.55 8.15
N ARG A 328 -10.94 17.27 8.03
CA ARG A 328 -12.01 17.23 9.04
C ARG A 328 -12.63 15.83 9.16
N ALA A 329 -12.92 15.19 8.03
CA ALA A 329 -13.49 13.83 8.01
C ALA A 329 -12.57 12.80 8.70
N MET A 330 -11.26 12.83 8.42
CA MET A 330 -10.30 11.97 9.12
C MET A 330 -10.17 12.36 10.61
N ALA A 331 -10.15 13.65 10.94
CA ALA A 331 -10.06 14.11 12.33
C ALA A 331 -11.32 13.79 13.17
N ALA A 332 -12.47 13.61 12.53
CA ALA A 332 -13.73 13.20 13.15
C ALA A 332 -13.85 11.68 13.40
N ILE A 333 -12.94 10.86 12.86
CA ILE A 333 -12.79 9.47 13.27
C ILE A 333 -11.95 9.48 14.57
N SER A 334 -12.57 9.11 15.69
CA SER A 334 -11.91 9.06 16.99
C SER A 334 -11.11 7.78 17.19
N VAL A 335 -10.21 7.78 18.19
CA VAL A 335 -9.50 6.56 18.62
C VAL A 335 -10.50 5.54 19.17
N ASP A 336 -11.60 5.99 19.81
CA ASP A 336 -12.66 5.15 20.34
C ASP A 336 -13.47 4.44 19.24
N ASP A 337 -13.73 5.10 18.11
CA ASP A 337 -14.38 4.48 16.94
C ASP A 337 -13.55 3.31 16.42
N VAL A 338 -12.23 3.52 16.26
CA VAL A 338 -11.33 2.50 15.71
C VAL A 338 -11.08 1.38 16.72
N SER A 339 -10.77 1.69 17.98
CA SER A 339 -10.61 0.70 19.04
C SER A 339 -11.90 -0.09 19.30
N GLY A 340 -13.07 0.55 19.23
CA GLY A 340 -14.38 -0.07 19.43
C GLY A 340 -14.79 -0.97 18.26
N ALA A 341 -14.58 -0.53 17.02
CA ALA A 341 -14.78 -1.36 15.83
C ALA A 341 -13.81 -2.56 15.82
N ALA A 342 -12.54 -2.36 16.18
CA ALA A 342 -11.55 -3.42 16.27
C ALA A 342 -11.97 -4.47 17.31
N GLN A 343 -12.31 -4.05 18.53
CA GLN A 343 -12.78 -4.97 19.58
C GLN A 343 -14.00 -5.78 19.14
N LYS A 344 -15.01 -5.15 18.51
CA LYS A 344 -16.20 -5.85 17.99
C LYS A 344 -15.82 -6.95 16.99
N LEU A 345 -14.97 -6.64 16.01
CA LEU A 345 -14.50 -7.61 15.01
C LEU A 345 -13.59 -8.70 15.61
N LEU A 346 -12.86 -8.40 16.68
CA LEU A 346 -11.99 -9.36 17.37
C LEU A 346 -12.78 -10.35 18.25
N ILE A 347 -13.88 -9.92 18.89
CA ILE A 347 -14.72 -10.79 19.74
C ILE A 347 -15.82 -11.55 19.00
N SER A 348 -16.20 -11.11 17.79
CA SER A 348 -17.08 -11.92 16.93
C SER A 348 -16.41 -13.26 16.58
N PRO A 349 -17.17 -14.37 16.55
CA PRO A 349 -16.70 -15.60 15.91
C PRO A 349 -16.30 -15.28 14.46
N GLN A 350 -15.12 -15.75 14.02
CA GLN A 350 -14.73 -15.61 12.62
C GLN A 350 -15.71 -16.41 11.76
N VAL A 351 -16.34 -15.74 10.78
CA VAL A 351 -17.34 -16.35 9.90
C VAL A 351 -16.62 -17.23 8.89
N GLY A 352 -16.34 -18.45 9.33
CA GLY A 352 -15.59 -19.46 8.60
C GLY A 352 -14.09 -19.38 8.82
N GLU A 353 -13.52 -20.50 9.28
CA GLU A 353 -12.46 -21.09 8.46
C GLU A 353 -12.95 -21.15 7.01
N MET A 354 -12.11 -20.80 6.04
CA MET A 354 -12.41 -21.12 4.64
C MET A 354 -12.64 -22.65 4.56
N PRO A 355 -13.86 -23.13 4.26
CA PRO A 355 -14.14 -24.56 4.31
C PRO A 355 -13.19 -25.26 3.34
N GLY A 356 -12.49 -26.29 3.85
CA GLY A 356 -11.32 -26.87 3.21
C GLY A 356 -11.55 -27.05 1.71
N ARG A 357 -10.77 -26.33 0.88
CA ARG A 357 -10.94 -26.30 -0.57
C ARG A 357 -10.72 -27.72 -1.08
N ALA A 358 -11.83 -28.42 -1.31
CA ALA A 358 -11.85 -29.87 -1.43
C ALA A 358 -10.80 -30.38 -2.42
N GLU A 359 -10.06 -31.40 -1.99
CA GLU A 359 -9.22 -32.20 -2.86
C GLU A 359 -10.11 -32.87 -3.91
N ARG A 360 -10.20 -32.27 -5.09
CA ARG A 360 -10.95 -32.81 -6.23
C ARG A 360 -10.09 -32.72 -7.48
N GLY A 361 -9.58 -33.90 -7.88
CA GLY A 361 -8.92 -34.11 -9.16
C GLY A 361 -7.54 -33.47 -9.27
N ALA A 362 -6.51 -34.25 -8.96
CA ALA A 362 -5.30 -34.12 -9.75
C ALA A 362 -5.67 -34.49 -11.20
N VAL A 363 -5.68 -33.51 -12.10
CA VAL A 363 -5.69 -33.79 -13.54
C VAL A 363 -4.33 -34.44 -13.83
N PRO A 364 -4.28 -35.68 -14.36
CA PRO A 364 -3.01 -36.35 -14.59
C PRO A 364 -2.19 -35.57 -15.64
N PRO A 365 -0.87 -35.42 -15.45
CA PRO A 365 -0.03 -34.71 -16.40
C PRO A 365 0.05 -35.50 -17.71
N THR A 366 -0.60 -35.01 -18.77
CA THR A 366 -0.43 -35.53 -20.13
C THR A 366 1.00 -35.29 -20.59
N SER A 367 1.78 -36.37 -20.68
CA SER A 367 3.23 -36.32 -20.91
C SER A 367 3.58 -35.97 -22.37
N HIS A 368 3.75 -34.68 -22.65
CA HIS A 368 4.42 -34.19 -23.85
C HIS A 368 5.71 -33.47 -23.48
N SER A 369 6.79 -34.23 -23.38
CA SER A 369 8.16 -33.74 -23.18
C SER A 369 8.65 -32.99 -24.41
N PHE A 370 8.62 -31.66 -24.37
CA PHE A 370 9.18 -30.83 -25.44
C PHE A 370 10.68 -30.60 -25.21
N THR A 371 11.52 -31.45 -25.80
CA THR A 371 12.99 -31.33 -25.75
C THR A 371 13.48 -30.50 -26.95
N PRO A 372 14.23 -29.39 -26.75
CA PRO A 372 14.78 -28.62 -27.86
C PRO A 372 15.93 -29.40 -28.55
N PRO A 373 16.05 -29.35 -29.89
CA PRO A 373 17.09 -30.09 -30.61
C PRO A 373 18.46 -29.44 -30.45
N SER A 374 19.42 -30.18 -29.89
CA SER A 374 20.85 -29.86 -29.94
C SER A 374 21.47 -30.37 -31.24
N VAL A 375 22.19 -29.50 -31.97
CA VAL A 375 22.92 -29.88 -33.18
C VAL A 375 24.22 -30.62 -32.82
N GLY A 376 24.48 -31.76 -33.47
CA GLY A 376 25.74 -32.50 -33.34
C GLY A 376 25.92 -33.47 -34.51
N CYS A 377 27.08 -33.43 -35.17
CA CYS A 377 27.37 -34.25 -36.35
C CYS A 377 27.97 -35.61 -35.95
N ALA A 378 27.57 -36.67 -36.66
CA ALA A 378 28.42 -37.82 -37.00
C ALA A 378 27.80 -38.58 -38.19
N ASP A 379 28.65 -39.09 -39.07
CA ASP A 379 28.28 -39.87 -40.25
C ASP A 379 27.84 -41.29 -39.89
N ILE A 380 27.08 -41.93 -40.79
CA ILE A 380 27.49 -43.19 -41.46
C ILE A 380 26.54 -43.47 -42.63
N SER A 381 27.13 -43.79 -43.77
CA SER A 381 26.54 -44.33 -45.00
C SER A 381 27.31 -45.63 -45.32
N PRO A 382 26.92 -46.52 -46.27
CA PRO A 382 25.78 -46.46 -47.20
C PRO A 382 25.00 -47.78 -47.36
N THR A 383 23.89 -47.74 -48.12
CA THR A 383 23.59 -48.80 -49.11
C THR A 383 22.70 -48.31 -50.25
N ARG A 384 22.75 -49.04 -51.38
CA ARG A 384 21.92 -48.87 -52.59
C ARG A 384 20.43 -49.16 -52.28
N GLY A 385 19.43 -48.58 -52.95
CA GLY A 385 19.43 -47.58 -54.03
C GLY A 385 18.67 -48.05 -55.28
N GLU A 386 17.78 -47.22 -55.82
CA GLU A 386 17.08 -47.45 -57.11
C GLU A 386 16.62 -46.11 -57.73
N ILE A 387 16.27 -46.08 -59.03
CA ILE A 387 16.34 -44.88 -59.88
C ILE A 387 15.17 -44.78 -60.88
N ILE A 388 14.39 -43.67 -60.83
CA ILE A 388 13.56 -43.08 -61.93
C ILE A 388 12.32 -43.93 -62.36
N PRO A 389 11.26 -43.38 -63.02
CA PRO A 389 10.97 -42.00 -63.47
C PRO A 389 9.75 -41.32 -62.82
N ALA A 390 9.48 -40.07 -63.23
CA ALA A 390 8.27 -39.33 -62.93
C ALA A 390 7.22 -39.39 -64.06
N ALA A 391 5.94 -39.34 -63.67
CA ALA A 391 4.77 -38.92 -64.44
C ALA A 391 3.72 -38.46 -63.40
N GLY A 392 2.73 -37.61 -63.69
CA GLY A 392 2.38 -36.85 -64.90
C GLY A 392 1.31 -35.81 -64.52
N ALA A 393 1.02 -34.84 -65.39
CA ALA A 393 0.15 -33.71 -65.03
C ALA A 393 -1.34 -34.08 -64.89
N LEU A 394 -2.03 -33.36 -64.00
CA LEU A 394 -3.22 -32.56 -64.31
C LEU A 394 -3.24 -31.30 -63.43
#